data_AF-A0A942H0L8-F1
#
_entry.id   AF-A0A942H0L8-F1
#
_cell.length_a   1.000
_cell.length_b   1.000
_cell.length_c   1.000
_cell.angle_alpha   90.00
_cell.angle_beta   90.00
_cell.angle_gamma   90.00
#
_symmetry.space_group_name_H-M   'P 1'
#
loop_
_entity.id
_entity.type
_entity.pdbx_description
1 polymer ?
#
loop_
_entity_poly.entity_id
_entity_poly.type
_entity_poly.pdbx_seq_one_letter_code
_entity_poly.pdbx_strand_id
1 'polypeptide(L)' 'MSETATLSTIIDARVKDAVTEFCKRRGIKMRFLIEQALIERLEDEIDLEAYRKRRNEETFTLEEVLAGLRKTK' A
#
# COMPACT_ATOMS: atom_id res chain seq x y z
N MET A 1 21.60 10.95 -1.98
CA MET A 1 20.76 11.93 -2.69
C MET A 1 19.49 11.22 -3.08
N SER A 2 18.30 11.74 -2.77
CA SER A 2 17.07 11.13 -3.30
C SER A 2 16.99 11.49 -4.78
N GLU A 3 17.26 10.52 -5.65
CA GLU A 3 17.11 10.72 -7.09
C GLU A 3 15.61 10.84 -7.40
N THR A 4 15.19 12.05 -7.79
CA THR A 4 13.83 12.28 -8.26
C THR A 4 13.72 11.89 -9.73
N ALA A 5 12.79 11.00 -10.07
CA ALA A 5 12.46 10.65 -11.45
C ALA A 5 11.23 11.44 -11.94
N THR A 6 11.15 11.66 -13.26
CA THR A 6 9.95 12.24 -13.89
C THR A 6 8.97 11.13 -14.27
N LEU A 7 7.69 11.31 -13.93
CA LEU A 7 6.59 10.47 -14.38
C LEU A 7 5.71 11.27 -15.36
N SER A 8 5.68 10.83 -16.61
CA SER A 8 4.80 11.38 -17.65
C SER A 8 3.69 10.38 -17.96
N THR A 9 2.44 10.84 -17.97
CA THR A 9 1.28 10.00 -18.28
C THR A 9 0.15 10.83 -18.89
N ILE A 10 -0.84 10.14 -19.46
CA ILE A 10 -2.05 10.73 -20.03
C ILE A 10 -3.22 10.31 -19.15
N ILE A 11 -4.00 11.29 -18.67
CA ILE A 11 -5.22 11.07 -17.90
C ILE A 11 -6.36 11.88 -18.51
N ASP A 12 -7.59 11.51 -18.16
CA ASP A 12 -8.78 12.25 -18.56
C ASP A 12 -8.70 13.71 -18.07
N ALA A 13 -9.08 14.65 -18.94
CA ALA A 13 -9.00 16.08 -18.66
C ALA A 13 -9.85 16.49 -17.44
N ARG A 14 -11.04 15.91 -17.27
CA ARG A 14 -11.93 16.18 -16.14
C ARG A 14 -11.33 15.68 -14.84
N VAL A 15 -10.65 14.54 -14.88
CA VAL A 15 -9.91 14.00 -13.72
C VAL A 15 -8.77 14.95 -13.35
N LYS A 16 -7.99 15.42 -14.32
CA LYS A 16 -6.93 16.40 -14.08
C LYS A 16 -7.46 17.68 -13.44
N ASP A 17 -8.60 18.19 -13.91
CA ASP A 17 -9.23 19.40 -13.38
C ASP A 17 -9.71 19.18 -11.93
N ALA A 18 -10.37 18.05 -11.67
CA ALA A 18 -10.82 17.68 -10.33
C ALA A 18 -9.66 17.54 -9.34
N VAL A 19 -8.57 16.88 -9.75
CA VAL A 19 -7.35 16.74 -8.92
C VAL A 19 -6.71 18.10 -8.67
N THR A 20 -6.66 18.96 -9.68
CA THR A 20 -6.13 20.33 -9.54
C THR A 20 -6.90 21.12 -8.51
N GLU A 21 -8.23 21.10 -8.59
CA GLU A 21 -9.10 21.81 -7.65
C GLU A 21 -9.00 21.24 -6.23
N PHE A 22 -8.97 19.91 -6.10
CA PHE A 22 -8.74 19.24 -4.82
C PHE A 22 -7.42 19.67 -4.17
N CYS A 23 -6.33 19.66 -4.94
CA CYS A 23 -5.01 20.07 -4.47
C CYS A 23 -4.99 21.55 -4.02
N LYS A 24 -5.62 22.45 -4.80
CA LYS A 24 -5.73 23.87 -4.46
C LYS A 24 -6.45 24.07 -3.12
N ARG A 25 -7.61 23.44 -2.94
CA ARG A 25 -8.40 23.56 -1.70
C ARG A 25 -7.65 23.09 -0.46
N ARG A 26 -6.79 22.09 -0.61
CA ARG A 26 -6.02 21.50 0.51
C ARG A 26 -4.62 22.06 0.67
N GLY A 27 -4.17 22.95 -0.22
CA GLY A 27 -2.82 23.51 -0.17
C GLY A 27 -1.71 22.49 -0.41
N ILE A 28 -1.98 21.41 -1.15
CA ILE A 28 -1.01 20.34 -1.43
C ILE A 28 -0.56 20.36 -2.88
N LYS A 29 0.69 19.93 -3.13
CA LYS A 29 1.20 19.80 -4.51
C LYS A 29 0.66 18.53 -5.14
N MET A 30 0.23 18.62 -6.40
CA MET A 30 -0.28 17.46 -7.16
C MET A 30 0.73 16.32 -7.24
N ARG A 31 2.03 16.62 -7.39
CA ARG A 31 3.10 15.61 -7.34
C ARG A 31 3.04 14.77 -6.06
N PHE A 32 2.91 15.43 -4.91
CA PHE A 32 2.85 14.74 -3.62
C PHE A 32 1.62 13.81 -3.55
N LEU A 33 0.45 14.30 -3.97
CA LEU A 33 -0.77 13.50 -4.00
C LEU A 33 -0.60 12.25 -4.89
N ILE A 34 -0.06 12.40 -6.10
CA ILE A 34 0.14 11.29 -7.03
C ILE A 34 1.15 10.30 -6.46
N GLU A 35 2.27 10.78 -5.90
CA GLU A 35 3.31 9.95 -5.30
C GLU A 35 2.76 9.14 -4.12
N GLN A 36 1.98 9.75 -3.23
CA GLN A 36 1.32 9.03 -2.12
C GLN A 36 0.30 8.01 -2.60
N ALA A 37 -0.56 8.37 -3.56
CA ALA A 37 -1.56 7.44 -4.10
C ALA A 37 -0.92 6.22 -4.78
N LEU A 38 0.24 6.40 -5.43
CA LEU A 38 1.00 5.31 -6.03
C LEU A 38 1.64 4.42 -4.95
N ILE A 39 2.23 5.01 -3.91
CA ILE A 39 2.81 4.27 -2.78
C ILE A 39 1.73 3.41 -2.11
N GLU A 40 0.62 4.03 -1.70
CA GLU A 40 -0.49 3.34 -1.04
C GLU A 40 -0.99 2.16 -1.88
N ARG A 41 -1.21 2.38 -3.18
CA ARG A 41 -1.65 1.30 -4.06
C ARG A 41 -0.62 0.18 -4.20
N LEU A 42 0.68 0.48 -4.23
CA LEU A 42 1.72 -0.53 -4.34
C LEU A 42 1.86 -1.33 -3.04
N GLU A 43 1.77 -0.67 -1.89
CA GLU A 43 1.78 -1.30 -0.57
C GLU A 43 0.61 -2.27 -0.42
N ASP A 44 -0.61 -1.85 -0.79
CA ASP A 44 -1.80 -2.71 -0.78
C ASP A 44 -1.62 -3.99 -1.61
N GLU A 45 -1.04 -3.88 -2.81
CA GLU A 45 -0.82 -5.04 -3.68
C GLU A 45 0.24 -5.99 -3.10
N ILE A 46 1.30 -5.45 -2.47
CA ILE A 46 2.33 -6.24 -1.78
C ILE A 46 1.72 -6.99 -0.60
N ASP A 47 0.88 -6.33 0.20
CA ASP A 47 0.19 -6.93 1.33
C ASP A 47 -0.77 -8.04 0.90
N LEU A 48 -1.53 -7.81 -0.18
CA LEU A 48 -2.39 -8.84 -0.78
C LEU A 48 -1.58 -10.05 -1.28
N GLU A 49 -0.43 -9.82 -1.90
CA GLU A 49 0.46 -10.89 -2.34
C GLU A 49 0.99 -11.69 -1.15
N ALA A 50 1.44 -11.01 -0.09
CA ALA A 50 1.90 -11.64 1.14
C ALA A 50 0.78 -12.49 1.77
N TYR A 51 -0.43 -11.93 1.89
CA TYR A 51 -1.59 -12.66 2.38
C TYR A 51 -1.88 -13.92 1.54
N ARG A 52 -1.87 -13.80 0.21
CA ARG A 52 -2.11 -14.95 -0.70
C ARG A 52 -1.07 -16.05 -0.54
N LYS A 53 0.21 -15.70 -0.34
CA LYS A 53 1.29 -16.68 -0.09
C LYS A 53 1.05 -17.45 1.20
N ARG A 54 0.60 -16.76 2.25
CA ARG A 54 0.36 -17.34 3.58
C ARG A 54 -0.92 -18.15 3.68
N ARG A 55 -1.83 -18.04 2.72
CA ARG A 55 -3.13 -18.72 2.73
C ARG A 55 -3.02 -20.26 2.75
N ASN A 56 -1.91 -20.82 2.27
CA ASN A 56 -1.66 -22.26 2.26
C ASN A 56 -0.72 -22.71 3.40
N GLU A 57 -0.41 -21.84 4.36
CA GLU A 57 0.36 -22.22 5.55
C GLU A 57 -0.46 -23.16 6.43
N GLU A 58 0.23 -24.06 7.13
CA GLU A 58 -0.42 -24.87 8.17
C GLU A 58 -1.00 -23.95 9.25
N THR A 59 -2.26 -24.20 9.60
CA THR A 59 -2.94 -23.51 10.69
C THR A 59 -2.89 -24.40 11.93
N PHE A 60 -2.54 -23.80 13.06
CA PHE A 60 -2.52 -24.48 14.35
C PHE A 60 -3.60 -23.89 15.25
N THR A 61 -4.23 -24.72 16.08
CA THR A 61 -5.15 -24.22 17.11
C THR A 61 -4.36 -23.54 18.22
N LEU A 62 -5.04 -22.67 18.98
CA LEU A 62 -4.42 -22.03 20.14
C LEU A 62 -3.94 -23.08 21.16
N GLU A 63 -4.69 -24.16 21.37
CA GLU A 63 -4.30 -25.24 22.28
C GLU A 63 -3.01 -25.94 21.84
N GLU A 64 -2.85 -26.22 20.54
CA GLU A 64 -1.65 -26.84 19.97
C GLU A 64 -0.41 -25.96 20.19
N VAL A 65 -0.54 -24.66 19.93
CA VAL A 65 0.54 -23.69 20.14
C VAL A 65 0.90 -23.58 21.63
N LEU A 66 -0.08 -23.50 22.52
CA LEU A 66 0.14 -23.42 23.97
C LEU A 66 0.77 -24.70 24.54
N ALA A 67 0.39 -25.87 24.03
CA ALA A 67 1.00 -27.14 24.41
C ALA A 67 2.47 -27.23 23.98
N GLY A 68 2.81 -26.73 22.79
CA GLY A 68 4.19 -26.62 22.32
C GLY A 68 5.05 -25.72 23.21
N LEU A 69 4.56 -24.52 23.54
CA LEU A 69 5.29 -23.54 24.36
C LEU A 69 5.54 -24.01 25.80
N ARG A 70 4.65 -24.84 26.37
CA ARG A 70 4.84 -25.42 27.72
C ARG A 70 5.92 -26.50 27.77
N LYS A 71 6.22 -27.16 26.65
CA LYS A 71 7.26 -28.19 26.55
C LYS A 71 8.67 -27.63 26.39
N THR A 72 8.80 -26.34 26.05
CA THR A 72 10.09 -25.67 25.82
C THR A 72 10.62 -24.94 27.07
N LYS A 73 10.03 -25.19 28.25
CA LYS A 73 10.55 -24.79 29.56
C LYS A 73 11.12 -26.01 30.28
#